data_AF-A0A0B7HDI1-F1
#
_entry.id   AF-A0A0B7HDI1-F1
#
_cell.length_a   1.000
_cell.length_b   1.000
_cell.length_c   1.000
_cell.angle_alpha   90.00
_cell.angle_beta   90.00
_cell.angle_gamma   90.00
#
_symmetry.space_group_name_H-M   'P 1'
#
loop_
_entity.id
_entity.type
_entity.pdbx_description
1 polymer ?
#
loop_
_entity_poly.entity_id
_entity_poly.type
_entity_poly.pdbx_seq_one_letter_code
_entity_poly.pdbx_strand_id
1 'polypeptide(L)'
;MLHSCSSPKLGKNRLDLEKFDLNFDVAAFYTDEIEKAQKNMKESDKILEKRNKENLSEKEREKLTEKIWELLRFHVIQIDTVFKGEFTKEKTPMAYRYDMRSWSTRDSLAYFQKMHFCKINMATSLQGDFMALVAESESKGTDDFKALLDYLEQKHGKPTVKENSFYNGSFTYHWELDDRLLAIFSRYDNKESSLKLGIEVTENDVKVDTTKHPTHVTRLFILKNQYKHNSIIRNINSGDWVAFYKILEK
;
A
#
# COMPACT_ATOMS: atom_id res chain seq x y z
N MET A 1 -3.00 8.42 30.77
CA MET A 1 -3.17 7.86 29.41
C MET A 1 -3.75 8.95 28.52
N LEU A 2 -2.90 9.67 27.79
CA LEU A 2 -3.34 10.65 26.79
C LEU A 2 -3.34 9.95 25.43
N HIS A 3 -4.49 9.40 25.04
CA HIS A 3 -4.71 8.90 23.68
C HIS A 3 -4.85 10.10 22.74
N SER A 4 -3.73 10.58 22.20
CA SER A 4 -3.75 11.37 20.98
C SER A 4 -3.99 10.42 19.80
N CYS A 5 -5.22 9.92 19.68
CA CYS A 5 -5.67 9.14 18.53
C CYS A 5 -6.05 10.09 17.39
N SER A 6 -5.10 10.36 16.49
CA SER A 6 -5.43 10.94 15.18
C SER A 6 -4.73 10.15 14.07
N SER A 7 -5.28 8.97 13.76
CA SER A 7 -5.11 8.29 12.46
C SER A 7 -6.44 7.62 12.13
N PRO A 8 -7.24 8.19 11.22
CA PRO A 8 -6.95 8.00 9.80
C PRO A 8 -7.24 9.22 8.92
N LYS A 9 -6.71 9.20 7.69
CA LYS A 9 -7.55 9.35 6.47
C LYS A 9 -6.78 9.04 5.19
N LEU A 10 -7.22 7.98 4.52
CA LEU A 10 -7.49 8.01 3.08
C LEU A 10 -8.94 7.54 2.92
N GLY A 11 -9.84 8.45 2.54
CA GLY A 11 -11.27 8.19 2.26
C GLY A 11 -12.32 8.30 3.39
N LYS A 12 -11.96 8.76 4.59
CA LYS A 12 -12.81 8.99 5.80
C LYS A 12 -13.20 7.77 6.67
N ASN A 13 -13.34 6.56 6.14
CA ASN A 13 -13.54 5.33 6.92
C ASN A 13 -12.56 4.24 6.47
N ARG A 14 -12.28 3.26 7.35
CA ARG A 14 -11.50 2.08 6.97
C ARG A 14 -12.32 1.24 5.98
N LEU A 15 -11.72 0.77 4.89
CA LEU A 15 -12.39 -0.10 3.94
C LEU A 15 -12.63 -1.49 4.56
N ASP A 16 -13.89 -1.91 4.58
CA ASP A 16 -14.27 -3.29 4.90
C ASP A 16 -14.04 -4.16 3.66
N LEU A 17 -12.97 -4.95 3.66
CA LEU A 17 -12.61 -5.77 2.52
C LEU A 17 -13.48 -7.03 2.38
N GLU A 18 -14.19 -7.44 3.43
CA GLU A 18 -15.15 -8.53 3.35
C GLU A 18 -16.38 -8.12 2.56
N LYS A 19 -16.83 -6.87 2.74
CA LYS A 19 -18.01 -6.30 2.08
C LYS A 19 -17.66 -5.37 0.93
N PHE A 20 -16.46 -5.53 0.36
CA PHE A 20 -15.94 -4.61 -0.65
C PHE A 20 -16.80 -4.61 -1.92
N ASP A 21 -17.29 -3.43 -2.30
CA ASP A 21 -18.05 -3.21 -3.53
C ASP A 21 -17.11 -3.18 -4.75
N LEU A 22 -17.40 -3.99 -5.77
CA LEU A 22 -16.59 -4.03 -7.01
C LEU A 22 -16.92 -2.89 -7.99
N ASN A 23 -17.83 -1.99 -7.64
CA ASN A 23 -18.08 -0.72 -8.34
C ASN A 23 -17.44 0.48 -7.61
N PHE A 24 -16.47 0.20 -6.74
CA PHE A 24 -15.77 1.21 -5.95
C PHE A 24 -15.09 2.29 -6.82
N ASP A 25 -15.34 3.55 -6.48
CA ASP A 25 -14.70 4.70 -7.13
C ASP A 25 -13.30 4.93 -6.56
N VAL A 26 -12.30 4.38 -7.25
CA VAL A 26 -10.89 4.48 -6.88
C VAL A 26 -10.38 5.91 -6.95
N ALA A 27 -10.80 6.67 -7.97
CA ALA A 27 -10.33 8.04 -8.14
C ALA A 27 -10.83 8.91 -6.98
N ALA A 28 -12.12 8.83 -6.65
CA ALA A 28 -12.70 9.55 -5.52
C ALA A 28 -12.03 9.18 -4.19
N PHE A 29 -11.69 7.89 -3.99
CA PHE A 29 -11.02 7.44 -2.77
C PHE A 29 -9.65 8.12 -2.54
N TYR A 30 -8.85 8.29 -3.60
CA TYR A 30 -7.52 8.90 -3.50
C TYR A 30 -7.50 10.43 -3.70
N THR A 31 -8.57 11.04 -4.22
CA THR A 31 -8.60 12.46 -4.63
C THR A 31 -8.18 13.41 -3.52
N ASP A 32 -8.80 13.32 -2.34
CA ASP A 32 -8.51 14.20 -1.20
C ASP A 32 -7.01 14.20 -0.83
N GLU A 33 -6.38 13.02 -0.85
CA GLU A 33 -4.98 12.87 -0.47
C GLU A 33 -4.03 13.35 -1.58
N ILE A 34 -4.40 13.15 -2.84
CA ILE A 34 -3.67 13.69 -4.00
C ILE A 34 -3.69 15.23 -3.97
N GLU A 35 -4.86 15.83 -3.76
CA GLU A 35 -4.99 17.29 -3.68
C GLU A 35 -4.21 17.87 -2.49
N LYS A 36 -4.27 17.20 -1.34
CA LYS A 36 -3.49 17.54 -0.14
C LYS A 36 -1.99 17.48 -0.44
N ALA A 37 -1.50 16.41 -1.06
CA ALA A 37 -0.10 16.25 -1.45
C ALA A 37 0.36 17.41 -2.35
N GLN A 38 -0.39 17.70 -3.41
CA GLN A 38 -0.07 18.77 -4.35
C GLN A 38 -0.03 20.15 -3.68
N LYS A 39 -1.00 20.45 -2.81
CA LYS A 39 -1.06 21.72 -2.06
C LYS A 39 0.13 21.84 -1.10
N ASN A 40 0.42 20.78 -0.36
CA ASN A 40 1.47 20.77 0.64
C ASN A 40 2.86 20.87 0.02
N MET A 41 3.11 20.19 -1.11
CA MET A 41 4.38 20.31 -1.85
C MET A 41 4.61 21.74 -2.36
N LYS A 42 3.59 22.37 -2.95
CA LYS A 42 3.70 23.78 -3.38
C LYS A 42 4.01 24.75 -2.24
N GLU A 43 3.44 24.51 -1.06
CA GLU A 43 3.72 25.33 0.12
C GLU A 43 5.12 25.03 0.69
N SER A 44 5.54 23.76 0.72
CA SER A 44 6.88 23.39 1.20
C SER A 44 7.98 23.99 0.34
N ASP A 45 7.81 24.04 -0.99
CA ASP A 45 8.78 24.62 -1.91
C ASP A 45 8.97 26.12 -1.65
N LYS A 46 7.86 26.87 -1.45
CA LYS A 46 7.91 28.29 -1.07
C LYS A 46 8.62 28.52 0.25
N ILE A 47 8.40 27.64 1.24
CA ILE A 47 9.06 27.73 2.54
C ILE A 47 10.55 27.41 2.41
N LEU A 48 10.91 26.44 1.57
CA LEU A 48 12.30 26.07 1.29
C LEU A 48 13.06 27.23 0.61
N GLU A 49 12.45 27.87 -0.39
CA GLU A 49 12.99 29.08 -1.01
C GLU A 49 13.21 30.20 0.02
N LYS A 50 12.24 30.43 0.93
CA LYS A 50 12.38 31.39 2.01
C LYS A 50 13.53 31.02 2.96
N ARG A 51 13.64 29.75 3.35
CA ARG A 51 14.67 29.21 4.24
C ARG A 51 16.08 29.42 3.67
N ASN A 52 16.25 29.34 2.36
CA ASN A 52 17.54 29.46 1.68
C ASN A 52 18.00 30.90 1.46
N LYS A 53 17.23 31.92 1.88
CA LYS A 53 17.65 33.34 1.81
C LYS A 53 18.74 33.65 2.85
N GLU A 54 19.69 34.52 2.49
CA GLU A 54 20.93 34.71 3.24
C GLU A 54 20.82 35.45 4.59
N ASN A 55 19.64 35.90 5.03
CA ASN A 55 19.50 36.76 6.23
C ASN A 55 18.61 36.19 7.35
N LEU A 56 18.40 34.87 7.39
CA LEU A 56 17.63 34.23 8.47
C LEU A 56 18.52 33.77 9.61
N SER A 57 18.09 34.03 10.85
CA SER A 57 18.70 33.42 12.03
C SER A 57 18.50 31.90 12.03
N GLU A 58 19.36 31.19 12.78
CA GLU A 58 19.29 29.73 12.95
C GLU A 58 17.91 29.28 13.46
N LYS A 59 17.39 29.95 14.49
CA LYS A 59 16.06 29.69 15.06
C LYS A 59 14.92 29.88 14.06
N GLU A 60 15.04 30.81 13.12
CA GLU A 60 14.06 30.98 12.04
C GLU A 60 14.15 29.85 11.02
N ARG A 61 15.36 29.41 10.68
CA ARG A 61 15.58 28.26 9.78
C ARG A 61 15.03 26.97 10.37
N GLU A 62 15.19 26.74 11.67
CA GLU A 62 14.63 25.58 12.38
C GLU A 62 13.09 25.56 12.28
N LYS A 63 12.42 26.67 12.64
CA LYS A 63 10.95 26.78 12.53
C LYS A 63 10.42 26.53 11.12
N LEU A 64 11.11 27.05 10.10
CA LEU A 64 10.73 26.79 8.71
C LEU A 64 10.93 25.31 8.34
N THR A 65 11.98 24.67 8.88
CA THR A 65 12.24 23.24 8.68
C THR A 65 11.15 22.38 9.32
N GLU A 66 10.75 22.67 10.56
CA GLU A 66 9.63 21.99 11.23
C GLU A 66 8.34 22.12 10.44
N LYS A 67 8.01 23.32 9.95
CA LYS A 67 6.82 23.55 9.11
C LYS A 67 6.86 22.75 7.81
N ILE A 68 8.03 22.61 7.17
CA ILE A 68 8.19 21.74 5.99
C ILE A 68 7.89 20.29 6.38
N TRP A 69 8.46 19.78 7.48
CA TRP A 69 8.21 18.41 7.93
C TRP A 69 6.74 18.13 8.23
N GLU A 70 6.02 19.08 8.81
CA GLU A 70 4.57 18.97 9.05
C GLU A 70 3.78 18.90 7.73
N LEU A 71 4.13 19.75 6.76
CA LEU A 71 3.50 19.75 5.44
C LEU A 71 3.74 18.44 4.69
N LEU A 72 4.89 17.79 4.89
CA LEU A 72 5.22 16.50 4.28
C LEU A 72 4.56 15.29 4.96
N ARG A 73 3.67 15.48 5.95
CA ARG A 73 2.87 14.41 6.57
C ARG A 73 1.60 14.09 5.75
N PHE A 74 1.79 13.41 4.63
CA PHE A 74 0.72 12.87 3.78
C PHE A 74 1.15 11.57 3.10
N HIS A 75 0.17 10.84 2.57
CA HIS A 75 0.42 9.68 1.71
C HIS A 75 0.64 10.16 0.27
N VAL A 76 1.77 9.78 -0.30
CA VAL A 76 2.09 10.02 -1.71
C VAL A 76 1.41 8.92 -2.49
N ILE A 77 0.49 9.30 -3.37
CA ILE A 77 -0.17 8.38 -4.31
C ILE A 77 0.45 8.59 -5.68
N GLN A 78 1.08 7.55 -6.21
CA GLN A 78 1.56 7.55 -7.59
C GLN A 78 0.48 6.95 -8.50
N ILE A 79 0.14 7.67 -9.56
CA ILE A 79 -0.74 7.18 -10.62
C ILE A 79 0.10 6.86 -11.84
N ASP A 80 0.16 5.59 -12.21
CA ASP A 80 0.86 5.11 -13.40
C ASP A 80 -0.14 4.56 -14.42
N THR A 81 0.20 4.64 -15.71
CA THR A 81 -0.52 3.93 -16.76
C THR A 81 0.11 2.56 -16.97
N VAL A 82 -0.71 1.50 -16.93
CA VAL A 82 -0.29 0.14 -17.25
C VAL A 82 -0.44 -0.08 -18.76
N PHE A 83 0.60 -0.60 -19.40
CA PHE A 83 0.62 -0.84 -20.84
C PHE A 83 0.68 -2.34 -21.17
N LYS A 84 -0.09 -2.75 -22.17
CA LYS A 84 0.14 -4.02 -22.87
C LYS A 84 1.44 -3.93 -23.64
N GLY A 85 2.35 -4.88 -23.43
CA GLY A 85 3.63 -4.88 -24.14
C GLY A 85 4.48 -3.66 -23.77
N GLU A 86 4.61 -3.36 -22.47
CA GLU A 86 5.34 -2.20 -21.95
C GLU A 86 6.74 -2.01 -22.57
N PHE A 87 7.41 -3.13 -22.91
CA PHE A 87 8.74 -3.16 -23.52
C PHE A 87 8.73 -3.32 -25.05
N THR A 88 7.58 -3.16 -25.70
CA THR A 88 7.43 -3.27 -27.16
C THR A 88 7.16 -1.89 -27.79
N LYS A 89 7.41 -1.77 -29.10
CA LYS A 89 7.11 -0.55 -29.85
C LYS A 89 5.61 -0.28 -29.96
N GLU A 90 4.77 -1.31 -29.84
CA GLU A 90 3.32 -1.27 -29.99
C GLU A 90 2.60 -1.30 -28.63
N LYS A 91 3.09 -0.50 -27.68
CA LYS A 91 2.49 -0.47 -26.34
C LYS A 91 1.11 0.18 -26.37
N THR A 92 0.13 -0.47 -25.76
CA THR A 92 -1.26 0.02 -25.71
C THR A 92 -1.67 0.23 -24.25
N PRO A 93 -2.19 1.42 -23.86
CA PRO A 93 -2.65 1.64 -22.49
C PRO A 93 -3.82 0.69 -22.17
N MET A 94 -3.84 0.16 -20.95
CA MET A 94 -4.87 -0.80 -20.53
C MET A 94 -5.59 -0.38 -19.24
N ALA A 95 -4.89 0.32 -18.35
CA ALA A 95 -5.38 0.61 -17.02
C ALA A 95 -4.59 1.74 -16.36
N TYR A 96 -5.15 2.28 -15.29
CA TYR A 96 -4.44 3.15 -14.35
C TYR A 96 -4.21 2.41 -13.03
N ARG A 97 -3.01 2.56 -12.47
CA ARG A 97 -2.59 1.98 -11.20
C ARG A 97 -2.34 3.09 -10.20
N TYR A 98 -2.92 2.96 -9.01
CA TYR A 98 -2.80 3.88 -7.88
C TYR A 98 -1.96 3.17 -6.81
N ASP A 99 -0.70 3.56 -6.68
CA ASP A 99 0.23 2.98 -5.73
C ASP A 99 0.53 3.97 -4.60
N MET A 100 0.38 3.52 -3.35
CA MET A 100 0.84 4.25 -2.18
C MET A 100 2.38 4.17 -2.09
N ARG A 101 3.04 5.31 -2.25
CA ARG A 101 4.50 5.47 -2.13
C ARG A 101 4.96 5.87 -0.74
N SER A 102 4.10 6.54 0.04
CA SER A 102 4.32 6.72 1.47
C SER A 102 3.13 6.20 2.26
N TRP A 103 3.44 5.47 3.32
CA TRP A 103 2.50 4.86 4.26
C TRP A 103 3.27 4.51 5.55
N SER A 104 2.55 4.23 6.62
CA SER A 104 3.09 3.82 7.92
C SER A 104 2.46 2.50 8.35
N THR A 105 3.23 1.63 9.00
CA THR A 105 2.68 0.41 9.65
C THR A 105 1.66 0.72 10.75
N ARG A 106 1.61 1.97 11.22
CA ARG A 106 0.58 2.47 12.15
C ARG A 106 -0.73 2.86 11.46
N ASP A 107 -0.74 2.94 10.14
CA ASP A 107 -1.96 3.21 9.39
C ASP A 107 -2.88 2.00 9.44
N SER A 108 -4.17 2.28 9.39
CA SER A 108 -5.20 1.24 9.29
C SER A 108 -6.23 1.75 8.31
N LEU A 109 -5.99 1.46 7.04
CA LEU A 109 -6.74 1.96 5.89
C LEU A 109 -7.85 1.00 5.48
N ALA A 110 -7.62 -0.30 5.71
CA ALA A 110 -8.58 -1.36 5.45
C ALA A 110 -8.56 -2.40 6.57
N TYR A 111 -9.60 -3.23 6.61
CA TYR A 111 -9.65 -4.41 7.44
C TYR A 111 -10.40 -5.54 6.74
N PHE A 112 -10.05 -6.77 7.09
CA PHE A 112 -10.84 -7.96 6.77
C PHE A 112 -10.94 -8.75 8.07
N GLN A 113 -12.14 -8.88 8.62
CA GLN A 113 -12.32 -9.40 9.97
C GLN A 113 -11.45 -8.60 10.96
N LYS A 114 -10.63 -9.27 11.78
CA LYS A 114 -9.72 -8.62 12.75
C LYS A 114 -8.40 -8.15 12.13
N MET A 115 -8.09 -8.57 10.91
CA MET A 115 -6.83 -8.23 10.27
C MET A 115 -6.89 -6.82 9.68
N HIS A 116 -5.91 -5.98 10.02
CA HIS A 116 -5.80 -4.61 9.53
C HIS A 116 -4.75 -4.49 8.44
N PHE A 117 -5.01 -3.63 7.45
CA PHE A 117 -4.09 -3.35 6.36
C PHE A 117 -3.70 -1.88 6.39
N CYS A 118 -2.39 -1.66 6.39
CA CYS A 118 -1.75 -0.35 6.51
C CYS A 118 -1.48 0.31 5.15
N LYS A 119 -1.58 -0.45 4.06
CA LYS A 119 -1.36 0.02 2.70
C LYS A 119 -2.38 -0.59 1.76
N ILE A 120 -2.85 0.21 0.81
CA ILE A 120 -3.79 -0.21 -0.22
C ILE A 120 -3.34 0.36 -1.56
N ASN A 121 -3.14 -0.50 -2.55
CA ASN A 121 -2.96 -0.10 -3.93
C ASN A 121 -4.15 -0.61 -4.75
N MET A 122 -4.57 0.16 -5.76
CA MET A 122 -5.72 -0.21 -6.60
C MET A 122 -5.42 0.00 -8.08
N ALA A 123 -6.21 -0.65 -8.94
CA ALA A 123 -6.15 -0.49 -10.38
C ALA A 123 -7.55 -0.29 -10.96
N THR A 124 -7.63 0.52 -12.02
CA THR A 124 -8.88 0.83 -12.74
C THR A 124 -8.72 0.66 -14.24
N SER A 125 -9.83 0.41 -14.95
CA SER A 125 -9.88 0.47 -16.41
C SER A 125 -9.60 1.90 -16.88
N LEU A 126 -9.36 2.08 -18.18
CA LEU A 126 -9.24 3.44 -18.75
C LEU A 126 -10.54 4.26 -18.60
N GLN A 127 -11.67 3.59 -18.39
CA GLN A 127 -12.99 4.19 -18.14
C GLN A 127 -13.23 4.47 -16.65
N GLY A 128 -12.31 4.09 -15.76
CA GLY A 128 -12.41 4.31 -14.31
C GLY A 128 -13.04 3.16 -13.53
N ASP A 129 -13.39 2.05 -14.17
CA ASP A 129 -13.97 0.90 -13.48
C ASP A 129 -12.95 0.22 -12.57
N PHE A 130 -13.34 -0.14 -11.34
CA PHE A 130 -12.49 -0.92 -10.45
C PHE A 130 -12.09 -2.26 -11.08
N MET A 131 -10.78 -2.54 -11.11
CA MET A 131 -10.24 -3.80 -11.61
C MET A 131 -9.72 -4.68 -10.50
N ALA A 132 -8.81 -4.16 -9.68
CA ALA A 132 -8.11 -4.93 -8.67
C ALA A 132 -7.60 -4.08 -7.50
N LEU A 133 -7.33 -4.75 -6.38
CA LEU A 133 -6.79 -4.18 -5.16
C LEU A 133 -5.75 -5.12 -4.55
N VAL A 134 -4.69 -4.53 -3.99
CA VAL A 134 -3.75 -5.18 -3.07
C VAL A 134 -3.77 -4.43 -1.76
N ALA A 135 -4.07 -5.13 -0.67
CA ALA A 135 -3.94 -4.62 0.68
C ALA A 135 -2.78 -5.31 1.40
N GLU A 136 -1.94 -4.55 2.09
CA GLU A 136 -0.75 -5.04 2.78
C GLU A 136 -0.80 -4.74 4.30
N SER A 137 -0.38 -5.74 5.07
CA SER A 137 -0.22 -5.69 6.52
C SER A 137 1.19 -6.11 6.89
N GLU A 138 1.79 -5.42 7.85
CA GLU A 138 3.03 -5.86 8.50
C GLU A 138 2.77 -6.16 9.99
N SER A 139 3.08 -7.37 10.42
CA SER A 139 2.86 -7.85 11.79
C SER A 139 4.11 -8.54 12.35
N LYS A 140 4.21 -8.64 13.69
CA LYS A 140 5.29 -9.39 14.34
C LYS A 140 5.10 -10.91 14.29
N GLY A 141 3.89 -11.38 14.01
CA GLY A 141 3.52 -12.80 14.02
C GLY A 141 2.49 -13.13 12.95
N THR A 142 2.07 -14.39 12.92
CA THR A 142 1.18 -14.95 11.88
C THR A 142 -0.24 -15.20 12.35
N ASP A 143 -0.58 -14.85 13.60
CA ASP A 143 -1.87 -15.21 14.21
C ASP A 143 -3.06 -14.59 13.47
N ASP A 144 -2.98 -13.30 13.13
CA ASP A 144 -4.03 -12.61 12.35
C ASP A 144 -4.18 -13.22 10.93
N PHE A 145 -3.06 -13.60 10.30
CA PHE A 145 -3.08 -14.26 9.00
C PHE A 145 -3.74 -15.64 9.09
N LYS A 146 -3.37 -16.47 10.08
CA LYS A 146 -3.95 -17.80 10.29
C LYS A 146 -5.44 -17.70 10.58
N ALA A 147 -5.84 -16.79 11.47
CA ALA A 147 -7.24 -16.56 11.79
C ALA A 147 -8.06 -16.11 10.57
N LEU A 148 -7.50 -15.23 9.74
CA LEU A 148 -8.14 -14.82 8.49
C LEU A 148 -8.19 -15.96 7.47
N LEU A 149 -7.12 -16.75 7.32
CA LEU A 149 -7.09 -17.91 6.45
C LEU A 149 -8.16 -18.92 6.87
N ASP A 150 -8.19 -19.33 8.13
CA ASP A 150 -9.19 -20.26 8.68
C ASP A 150 -10.62 -19.76 8.44
N TYR A 151 -10.86 -18.46 8.64
CA TYR A 151 -12.16 -17.84 8.36
C TYR A 151 -12.54 -17.95 6.88
N LEU A 152 -11.60 -17.66 5.97
CA LEU A 152 -11.84 -17.76 4.53
C LEU A 152 -12.09 -19.20 4.10
N GLU A 153 -11.38 -20.17 4.68
CA GLU A 153 -11.60 -21.60 4.43
C GLU A 153 -13.00 -22.04 4.90
N GLN A 154 -13.44 -21.59 6.08
CA GLN A 154 -14.77 -21.89 6.59
C GLN A 154 -15.88 -21.28 5.73
N LYS A 155 -15.67 -20.06 5.23
CA LYS A 155 -16.67 -19.32 4.45
C LYS A 155 -16.77 -19.76 2.99
N HIS A 156 -15.64 -20.03 2.35
CA HIS A 156 -15.55 -20.26 0.91
C HIS A 156 -15.11 -21.67 0.54
N GLY A 157 -14.87 -22.54 1.53
CA GLY A 157 -14.34 -23.89 1.33
C GLY A 157 -12.82 -23.90 1.17
N LYS A 158 -12.28 -25.07 0.81
CA LYS A 158 -10.82 -25.23 0.68
C LYS A 158 -10.25 -24.33 -0.43
N PRO A 159 -9.15 -23.60 -0.17
CA PRO A 159 -8.50 -22.79 -1.18
C PRO A 159 -7.80 -23.67 -2.20
N THR A 160 -7.58 -23.11 -3.38
CA THR A 160 -6.48 -23.56 -4.23
C THR A 160 -5.18 -22.99 -3.68
N VAL A 161 -4.16 -23.83 -3.57
CA VAL A 161 -2.86 -23.47 -3.00
C VAL A 161 -1.81 -23.49 -4.10
N LYS A 162 -1.04 -22.41 -4.20
CA LYS A 162 0.06 -22.27 -5.15
C LYS A 162 1.34 -21.86 -4.45
N GLU A 163 2.44 -22.56 -4.73
CA GLU A 163 3.75 -22.15 -4.25
C GLU A 163 4.18 -20.84 -4.94
N ASN A 164 4.70 -19.90 -4.15
CA ASN A 164 5.17 -18.62 -4.63
C ASN A 164 6.68 -18.67 -4.87
N SER A 165 7.07 -18.94 -6.11
CA SER A 165 8.47 -19.04 -6.52
C SER A 165 9.25 -17.73 -6.38
N PHE A 166 8.58 -16.57 -6.30
CA PHE A 166 9.24 -15.28 -6.09
C PHE A 166 9.65 -15.08 -4.62
N TYR A 167 8.94 -15.73 -3.69
CA TYR A 167 9.16 -15.62 -2.25
C TYR A 167 9.40 -17.01 -1.66
N ASN A 168 10.45 -17.69 -2.17
CA ASN A 168 10.93 -19.03 -1.79
C ASN A 168 10.28 -19.61 -0.52
N GLY A 169 9.45 -20.63 -0.69
CA GLY A 169 8.81 -21.36 0.42
C GLY A 169 7.56 -20.71 1.02
N SER A 170 7.02 -19.65 0.42
CA SER A 170 5.69 -19.13 0.77
C SER A 170 4.61 -19.66 -0.17
N PHE A 171 3.40 -19.79 0.36
CA PHE A 171 2.23 -20.28 -0.36
C PHE A 171 1.19 -19.18 -0.49
N THR A 172 0.54 -19.15 -1.64
CA THR A 172 -0.62 -18.29 -1.88
C THR A 172 -1.88 -19.14 -1.90
N TYR A 173 -2.87 -18.71 -1.13
CA TYR A 173 -4.17 -19.36 -0.97
C TYR A 173 -5.20 -18.51 -1.72
N HIS A 174 -6.00 -19.11 -2.60
CA HIS A 174 -6.96 -18.37 -3.38
C HIS A 174 -8.29 -19.09 -3.62
N TRP A 175 -9.33 -18.29 -3.82
CA TRP A 175 -10.69 -18.71 -4.08
C TRP A 175 -11.22 -17.98 -5.32
N GLU A 176 -11.79 -18.75 -6.23
CA GLU A 176 -12.52 -18.24 -7.38
C GLU A 176 -13.98 -18.11 -7.01
N LEU A 177 -14.40 -16.90 -6.61
CA LEU A 177 -15.78 -16.57 -6.30
C LEU A 177 -16.52 -16.14 -7.58
N ASP A 178 -17.84 -16.05 -7.51
CA ASP A 178 -18.68 -15.71 -8.68
C ASP A 178 -18.33 -14.34 -9.28
N ASP A 179 -18.01 -13.34 -8.45
CA ASP A 179 -17.76 -11.95 -8.86
C ASP A 179 -16.27 -11.56 -8.85
N ARG A 180 -15.44 -12.26 -8.06
CA ARG A 180 -14.02 -11.92 -7.86
C ARG A 180 -13.11 -13.14 -7.65
N LEU A 181 -11.83 -12.97 -7.95
CA LEU A 181 -10.76 -13.76 -7.34
C LEU A 181 -10.38 -13.10 -6.02
N LEU A 182 -10.33 -13.91 -4.97
CA LEU A 182 -9.76 -13.54 -3.67
C LEU A 182 -8.49 -14.34 -3.44
N ALA A 183 -7.39 -13.69 -3.04
CA ALA A 183 -6.16 -14.42 -2.71
C ALA A 183 -5.41 -13.79 -1.55
N ILE A 184 -4.71 -14.60 -0.77
CA ILE A 184 -3.90 -14.15 0.36
C ILE A 184 -2.60 -14.95 0.46
N PHE A 185 -1.52 -14.27 0.86
CA PHE A 185 -0.30 -14.93 1.30
C PHE A 185 0.34 -14.15 2.42
N SER A 186 1.18 -14.83 3.22
CA SER A 186 2.04 -14.20 4.20
C SER A 186 3.48 -14.69 4.01
N ARG A 187 4.45 -13.78 4.18
CA ARG A 187 5.87 -14.10 4.10
C ARG A 187 6.63 -13.47 5.24
N TYR A 188 7.69 -14.12 5.68
CA TYR A 188 8.66 -13.52 6.58
C TYR A 188 9.58 -12.58 5.81
N ASP A 189 9.76 -11.37 6.32
CA ASP A 189 10.66 -10.35 5.79
C ASP A 189 11.67 -10.00 6.90
N ASN A 190 12.92 -10.43 6.70
CA ASN A 190 14.03 -10.16 7.61
C ASN A 190 14.53 -8.70 7.51
N LYS A 191 13.96 -7.90 6.59
CA LYS A 191 14.29 -6.50 6.34
C LYS A 191 15.78 -6.29 5.96
N GLU A 192 16.50 -7.32 5.53
CA GLU A 192 17.94 -7.24 5.23
C GLU A 192 18.27 -6.26 4.10
N SER A 193 17.42 -6.18 3.08
CA SER A 193 17.59 -5.23 1.97
C SER A 193 17.01 -3.85 2.26
N SER A 194 16.47 -3.60 3.45
CA SER A 194 15.92 -2.29 3.84
C SER A 194 16.99 -1.40 4.48
N LEU A 195 16.99 -0.13 4.10
CA LEU A 195 17.77 0.91 4.77
C LEU A 195 16.92 1.45 5.93
N LYS A 196 17.38 1.27 7.18
CA LYS A 196 16.76 1.91 8.35
C LYS A 196 17.63 3.10 8.77
N LEU A 197 17.05 4.30 8.72
CA LEU A 197 17.59 5.50 9.34
C LEU A 197 16.61 5.95 10.42
N GLY A 198 16.74 5.37 11.62
CA GLY A 198 16.02 5.81 12.80
C GLY A 198 16.91 6.75 13.62
N ILE A 199 16.30 7.76 14.24
CA ILE A 199 16.95 8.58 15.27
C ILE A 199 16.19 8.33 16.57
N GLU A 200 16.85 7.74 17.55
CA GLU A 200 16.35 7.60 18.91
C GLU A 200 16.88 8.77 19.73
N VAL A 201 15.97 9.65 20.18
CA VAL A 201 16.30 10.76 21.06
C VAL A 201 15.97 10.33 22.48
N THR A 202 17.00 10.20 23.32
CA THR A 202 16.86 10.02 24.77
C THR A 202 17.08 11.37 25.47
N GLU A 203 16.73 11.48 26.75
CA GLU A 203 16.90 12.73 27.53
C GLU A 203 18.34 13.29 27.50
N ASN A 204 19.35 12.46 27.19
CA ASN A 204 20.76 12.84 27.25
C ASN A 204 21.56 12.60 25.96
N ASP A 205 20.99 11.95 24.92
CA ASP A 205 21.75 11.57 23.73
C ASP A 205 20.86 11.28 22.51
N VAL A 206 21.42 11.48 21.32
CA VAL A 206 20.79 11.17 20.03
C VAL A 206 21.52 9.99 19.40
N LYS A 207 20.88 8.81 19.38
CA LYS A 207 21.45 7.59 18.81
C LYS A 207 20.81 7.25 17.48
N VAL A 208 21.64 6.83 16.52
CA VAL A 208 21.15 6.29 15.25
C VAL A 208 20.68 4.85 15.51
N ASP A 209 19.39 4.59 15.34
CA ASP A 209 18.81 3.25 15.41
C ASP A 209 18.78 2.62 14.01
N THR A 210 19.72 1.69 13.81
CA THR A 210 19.83 0.88 12.59
C THR A 210 19.23 -0.53 12.75
N THR A 211 18.60 -0.82 13.91
CA THR A 211 18.12 -2.16 14.26
C THR A 211 16.98 -2.59 13.34
N LYS A 212 17.19 -3.64 12.55
CA LYS A 212 16.14 -4.22 11.72
C LYS A 212 15.17 -4.99 12.58
N HIS A 213 13.87 -4.77 12.37
CA HIS A 213 12.81 -5.52 13.03
C HIS A 213 12.15 -6.39 11.97
N PRO A 214 12.44 -7.70 11.95
CA PRO A 214 11.76 -8.62 11.05
C PRO A 214 10.26 -8.58 11.26
N THR A 215 9.52 -8.78 10.17
CA THR A 215 8.06 -8.75 10.17
C THR A 215 7.50 -9.84 9.28
N HIS A 216 6.27 -10.26 9.53
CA HIS A 216 5.46 -10.94 8.54
C HIS A 216 4.74 -9.91 7.67
N VAL A 217 4.98 -9.96 6.38
CA VAL A 217 4.26 -9.17 5.38
C VAL A 217 3.16 -10.03 4.80
N THR A 218 1.92 -9.63 5.03
CA THR A 218 0.74 -10.32 4.49
C THR A 218 0.09 -9.45 3.44
N ARG A 219 -0.27 -10.04 2.30
CA ARG A 219 -1.00 -9.36 1.24
C ARG A 219 -2.30 -10.08 0.93
N LEU A 220 -3.37 -9.30 0.89
CA LEU A 220 -4.68 -9.71 0.41
C LEU A 220 -4.93 -9.07 -0.96
N PHE A 221 -5.43 -9.86 -1.90
CA PHE A 221 -5.73 -9.45 -3.24
C PHE A 221 -7.20 -9.66 -3.57
N ILE A 222 -7.79 -8.67 -4.23
CA ILE A 222 -9.13 -8.75 -4.81
C ILE A 222 -9.02 -8.39 -6.29
N LEU A 223 -9.58 -9.21 -7.17
CA LEU A 223 -9.68 -8.94 -8.61
C LEU A 223 -11.09 -9.20 -9.10
N LYS A 224 -11.70 -8.20 -9.74
CA LYS A 224 -13.02 -8.34 -10.37
C LYS A 224 -12.93 -9.29 -11.57
N ASN A 225 -13.78 -10.32 -11.59
CA ASN A 225 -13.69 -11.45 -12.52
C ASN A 225 -13.66 -11.03 -13.99
N GLN A 226 -14.40 -9.99 -14.35
CA GLN A 226 -14.46 -9.46 -15.72
C GLN A 226 -13.08 -9.05 -16.29
N TYR A 227 -12.09 -8.81 -15.42
CA TYR A 227 -10.75 -8.42 -15.84
C TYR A 227 -9.69 -9.53 -15.72
N LYS A 228 -10.06 -10.74 -15.29
CA LYS A 228 -9.13 -11.90 -15.21
C LYS A 228 -8.42 -12.17 -16.54
N HIS A 229 -9.17 -12.13 -17.64
CA HIS A 229 -8.65 -12.41 -18.98
C HIS A 229 -7.94 -11.21 -19.62
N ASN A 230 -8.21 -9.99 -19.14
CA ASN A 230 -7.65 -8.76 -19.69
C ASN A 230 -6.19 -8.51 -19.32
N SER A 231 -5.50 -9.48 -18.70
CA SER A 231 -4.04 -9.50 -18.56
C SER A 231 -3.41 -8.32 -17.80
N ILE A 232 -4.18 -7.44 -17.15
CA ILE A 232 -3.60 -6.32 -16.41
C ILE A 232 -2.55 -6.82 -15.42
N ILE A 233 -2.86 -7.90 -14.70
CA ILE A 233 -1.96 -8.50 -13.72
C ILE A 233 -0.70 -9.07 -14.39
N ARG A 234 -0.80 -9.59 -15.63
CA ARG A 234 0.37 -10.03 -16.42
C ARG A 234 1.25 -8.88 -16.90
N ASN A 235 0.68 -7.68 -16.96
CA ASN A 235 1.38 -6.47 -17.37
C ASN A 235 1.75 -5.59 -16.16
N ILE A 236 1.35 -5.96 -14.93
CA ILE A 236 1.83 -5.32 -13.70
C ILE A 236 2.89 -6.22 -13.06
N ASN A 237 4.12 -6.12 -13.54
CA ASN A 237 5.25 -6.94 -13.11
C ASN A 237 6.17 -6.23 -12.09
N SER A 238 5.63 -5.29 -11.31
CA SER A 238 6.41 -4.47 -10.38
C SER A 238 5.66 -4.12 -9.10
N GLY A 239 6.43 -3.81 -8.05
CA GLY A 239 5.90 -3.39 -6.75
C GLY A 239 5.13 -4.50 -6.02
N ASP A 240 4.04 -4.13 -5.35
CA ASP A 240 3.29 -5.07 -4.50
C ASP A 240 2.45 -6.08 -5.29
N TRP A 241 2.31 -5.83 -6.59
CA TRP A 241 1.50 -6.59 -7.54
C TRP A 241 2.20 -7.83 -8.10
N VAL A 242 3.53 -7.96 -7.96
CA VAL A 242 4.34 -9.04 -8.55
C VAL A 242 3.84 -10.43 -8.14
N ALA A 243 3.48 -10.58 -6.87
CA ALA A 243 2.97 -11.85 -6.34
C ALA A 243 1.64 -12.26 -6.99
N PHE A 244 0.84 -11.26 -7.40
CA PHE A 244 -0.52 -11.47 -7.87
C PHE A 244 -0.56 -12.16 -9.25
N TYR A 245 0.38 -11.81 -10.13
CA TYR A 245 0.50 -12.43 -11.45
C TYR A 245 0.72 -13.93 -11.38
N LYS A 246 1.57 -14.37 -10.46
CA LYS A 246 1.90 -15.79 -10.30
C LYS A 246 0.69 -16.63 -9.91
N ILE A 247 -0.31 -16.06 -9.25
CA ILE A 247 -1.56 -16.77 -8.89
C ILE A 247 -2.34 -17.19 -10.15
N LEU A 248 -2.28 -16.39 -11.20
CA LEU A 248 -3.08 -16.57 -12.43
C LEU A 248 -2.35 -17.31 -13.57
N GLU A 249 -1.06 -17.59 -13.41
CA GLU A 249 -0.37 -18.52 -14.31
C GLU A 249 -0.94 -19.93 -14.10
N LYS A 250 -1.39 -20.60 -15.17
CA LYS A 250 -1.74 -22.03 -15.12
C LYS A 250 -0.48 -22.87 -15.11
#